data_AF-A0A956MZF1-F1
#
_entry.id   AF-A0A956MZF1-F1
#
_cell.length_a   1.000
_cell.length_b   1.000
_cell.length_c   1.000
_cell.angle_alpha   90.00
_cell.angle_beta   90.00
_cell.angle_gamma   90.00
#
_symmetry.space_group_name_H-M   'P 1'
#
loop_
_entity.id
_entity.type
_entity.pdbx_description
1 polymer ?
#
loop_
_entity_poly.entity_id
_entity_poly.type
_entity_poly.pdbx_seq_one_letter_code
_entity_poly.pdbx_strand_id
1 'polypeptide(L)'
;LTQEQKDTMLKYFGVNKDEVVILEVNNQEERKYLQGVATEAQLGKKTYSCAYVEPTKSGSGINVKTANITWATPAMVATTLSTAGLTDADVVIAANFPVSGTGALTGIMKAFEDATGKPLEEDKKELASEELITTGDLGDDIGQDKATGIVNDVKTEIIKNNTKDTVQIAETINNVVNNYNVTLSDEQMAKLESLMEKISKQDYNYSEMKNALESVSDVVNENLSAIGENVNTGFFDKIKSFFEGIVDWFKGLFGGNNNDNSSILNNTNDSLLGENAKIDATDKSTINLPSSEQVEGFFAKICHWFTGLFNNDSNNQNKAEQTEVAPNEETNNSIDENNTTEETIDENSSTEETPQDNADATVSNEDDSSLDVQTQDQGSFDAQEQQSN
;
A
#
# COMPACT_ATOMS: atom_id res chain seq x y z
N LEU A 1 13.55 -9.11 -10.17
CA LEU A 1 13.07 -10.51 -10.29
C LEU A 1 14.06 -11.33 -11.11
N THR A 2 14.21 -12.63 -10.83
CA THR A 2 14.88 -13.59 -11.74
C THR A 2 14.03 -13.84 -12.99
N GLN A 3 14.55 -14.54 -14.01
CA GLN A 3 13.73 -14.87 -15.18
C GLN A 3 12.57 -15.81 -14.80
N GLU A 4 12.83 -16.84 -13.99
CA GLU A 4 11.80 -17.75 -13.47
C GLU A 4 10.70 -16.97 -12.73
N GLN A 5 11.07 -15.99 -11.91
CA GLN A 5 10.11 -15.12 -11.21
C GLN A 5 9.30 -14.24 -12.16
N LYS A 6 9.86 -13.78 -13.29
CA LYS A 6 9.09 -13.07 -14.34
C LYS A 6 8.13 -14.04 -15.05
N ASP A 7 8.59 -15.24 -15.37
CA ASP A 7 7.78 -16.27 -16.04
C ASP A 7 6.62 -16.76 -15.16
N THR A 8 6.81 -16.81 -13.83
CA THR A 8 5.73 -17.07 -12.86
C THR A 8 4.69 -15.94 -12.83
N MET A 9 5.11 -14.66 -12.92
CA MET A 9 4.14 -13.55 -12.97
C MET A 9 3.33 -13.54 -14.27
N LEU A 10 3.95 -13.81 -15.42
CA LEU A 10 3.23 -13.93 -16.70
C LEU A 10 2.18 -15.05 -16.65
N LYS A 11 2.53 -16.22 -16.10
CA LYS A 11 1.58 -17.33 -15.87
C LYS A 11 0.51 -16.99 -14.84
N TYR A 12 0.84 -16.22 -13.81
CA TYR A 12 -0.13 -15.75 -12.82
C TYR A 12 -1.14 -14.77 -13.43
N PHE A 13 -0.71 -13.88 -14.33
CA PHE A 13 -1.59 -12.96 -15.06
C PHE A 13 -2.35 -13.63 -16.24
N GLY A 14 -2.05 -14.89 -16.58
CA GLY A 14 -2.73 -15.63 -17.64
C GLY A 14 -2.32 -15.29 -19.07
N VAL A 15 -1.21 -14.57 -19.28
CA VAL A 15 -0.82 -14.00 -20.59
C VAL A 15 0.47 -14.59 -21.17
N ASN A 16 0.58 -14.68 -22.49
CA ASN A 16 1.84 -14.98 -23.17
C ASN A 16 2.69 -13.71 -23.34
N LYS A 17 4.02 -13.88 -23.35
CA LYS A 17 4.99 -12.76 -23.37
C LYS A 17 4.90 -11.89 -24.64
N ASP A 18 4.42 -12.46 -25.73
CA ASP A 18 4.26 -11.85 -27.05
C ASP A 18 2.86 -11.24 -27.28
N GLU A 19 1.94 -11.41 -26.33
CA GLU A 19 0.60 -10.79 -26.35
C GLU A 19 0.53 -9.45 -25.61
N VAL A 20 1.52 -9.15 -24.74
CA VAL A 20 1.51 -7.98 -23.84
C VAL A 20 2.76 -7.11 -23.98
N VAL A 21 2.62 -5.81 -23.74
CA VAL A 21 3.76 -4.89 -23.59
C VAL A 21 4.34 -5.06 -22.18
N ILE A 22 5.63 -5.37 -22.08
CA ILE A 22 6.34 -5.49 -20.81
C ILE A 22 7.19 -4.25 -20.58
N LEU A 23 6.75 -3.38 -19.67
CA LEU A 23 7.49 -2.22 -19.21
C LEU A 23 8.27 -2.58 -17.94
N GLU A 24 9.59 -2.34 -17.94
CA GLU A 24 10.38 -2.43 -16.71
C GLU A 24 10.33 -1.10 -15.95
N VAL A 25 10.23 -1.18 -14.62
CA VAL A 25 10.30 -0.06 -13.69
C VAL A 25 11.45 -0.33 -12.73
N ASN A 26 12.25 0.70 -12.46
CA ASN A 26 13.38 0.61 -11.53
C ASN A 26 13.18 1.52 -10.31
N ASN A 27 13.92 1.24 -9.23
CA ASN A 27 13.74 1.95 -7.94
C ASN A 27 14.08 3.47 -8.00
N GLN A 28 14.72 3.97 -9.06
CA GLN A 28 14.86 5.42 -9.30
C GLN A 28 13.56 6.06 -9.80
N GLU A 29 12.79 5.36 -10.63
CA GLU A 29 11.46 5.82 -11.09
C GLU A 29 10.44 5.77 -9.94
N GLU A 30 10.53 4.77 -9.08
CA GLU A 30 9.78 4.66 -7.82
C GLU A 30 10.11 5.83 -6.87
N ARG A 31 11.40 6.06 -6.63
CA ARG A 31 11.88 7.16 -5.78
C ARG A 31 11.55 8.55 -6.32
N LYS A 32 11.39 8.73 -7.63
CA LYS A 32 10.99 10.02 -8.22
C LYS A 32 9.72 10.60 -7.57
N TYR A 33 8.71 9.76 -7.34
CA TYR A 33 7.42 10.20 -6.79
C TYR A 33 7.27 9.91 -5.29
N LEU A 34 7.97 8.90 -4.76
CA LEU A 34 7.82 8.46 -3.37
C LEU A 34 8.93 8.97 -2.42
N GLN A 35 10.06 9.51 -2.91
CA GLN A 35 11.11 10.03 -2.04
C GLN A 35 10.69 11.33 -1.35
N GLY A 36 10.67 11.34 -0.01
CA GLY A 36 10.29 12.50 0.80
C GLY A 36 8.84 12.48 1.29
N VAL A 37 7.98 11.64 0.69
CA VAL A 37 6.71 11.22 1.29
C VAL A 37 6.85 9.86 1.98
N ALA A 38 7.41 8.86 1.32
CA ALA A 38 7.67 7.53 1.86
C ALA A 38 9.00 7.45 2.63
N THR A 39 9.03 6.62 3.67
CA THR A 39 10.26 6.26 4.37
C THR A 39 11.18 5.35 3.53
N GLU A 40 12.47 5.33 3.85
CA GLU A 40 13.43 4.36 3.29
C GLU A 40 13.04 2.89 3.55
N ALA A 41 12.19 2.61 4.54
CA ALA A 41 11.65 1.27 4.79
C ALA A 41 10.54 0.92 3.79
N GLN A 42 9.61 1.85 3.52
CA GLN A 42 8.52 1.68 2.54
C GLN A 42 9.04 1.67 1.08
N LEU A 43 10.10 2.43 0.78
CA LEU A 43 10.80 2.45 -0.52
C LEU A 43 11.72 1.23 -0.75
N GLY A 44 12.33 0.74 0.33
CA GLY A 44 13.38 -0.27 0.25
C GLY A 44 14.51 0.09 -0.72
N LYS A 45 15.07 -0.94 -1.37
CA LYS A 45 16.18 -0.82 -2.34
C LYS A 45 15.96 -1.59 -3.64
N LYS A 46 14.81 -2.27 -3.77
CA LYS A 46 14.48 -3.19 -4.88
C LYS A 46 12.97 -3.34 -4.99
N THR A 47 12.43 -2.98 -6.14
CA THR A 47 11.04 -3.23 -6.52
C THR A 47 10.87 -4.70 -6.93
N TYR A 48 9.81 -5.37 -6.44
CA TYR A 48 9.58 -6.80 -6.66
C TYR A 48 8.14 -7.15 -7.10
N SER A 49 7.19 -6.24 -6.91
CA SER A 49 5.82 -6.36 -7.44
C SER A 49 5.80 -6.15 -8.95
N CYS A 50 4.96 -6.93 -9.63
CA CYS A 50 4.53 -6.67 -11.00
C CYS A 50 3.09 -6.16 -10.98
N ALA A 51 2.71 -5.39 -12.00
CA ALA A 51 1.32 -5.04 -12.27
C ALA A 51 0.97 -5.39 -13.72
N TYR A 52 -0.27 -5.82 -13.93
CA TYR A 52 -0.92 -5.91 -15.24
C TYR A 52 -2.13 -4.96 -15.22
N VAL A 53 -2.31 -4.18 -16.28
CA VAL A 53 -3.25 -3.06 -16.36
C VAL A 53 -3.98 -3.12 -17.70
N GLU A 54 -5.30 -3.10 -17.66
CA GLU A 54 -6.16 -3.03 -18.85
C GLU A 54 -7.07 -1.79 -18.73
N PRO A 55 -6.88 -0.73 -19.54
CA PRO A 55 -7.82 0.39 -19.59
C PRO A 55 -9.18 -0.08 -20.09
N THR A 56 -10.23 0.16 -19.29
CA THR A 56 -11.58 -0.37 -19.56
C THR A 56 -12.45 0.66 -20.31
N LYS A 57 -13.75 0.38 -20.43
CA LYS A 57 -14.72 1.30 -21.08
C LYS A 57 -15.05 2.44 -20.12
N SER A 58 -15.38 3.63 -20.64
CA SER A 58 -15.73 4.76 -19.78
C SER A 58 -16.98 4.46 -18.94
N GLY A 59 -16.87 4.66 -17.62
CA GLY A 59 -17.87 4.26 -16.63
C GLY A 59 -17.67 2.85 -16.05
N SER A 60 -16.58 2.14 -16.36
CA SER A 60 -16.21 0.87 -15.74
C SER A 60 -15.62 1.01 -14.33
N GLY A 61 -15.11 2.19 -13.96
CA GLY A 61 -14.45 2.39 -12.67
C GLY A 61 -13.06 1.75 -12.59
N ILE A 62 -12.44 1.80 -11.41
CA ILE A 62 -11.11 1.20 -11.16
C ILE A 62 -11.29 -0.05 -10.31
N ASN A 63 -11.01 -1.21 -10.91
CA ASN A 63 -11.11 -2.50 -10.25
C ASN A 63 -9.70 -3.05 -10.00
N VAL A 64 -9.42 -3.49 -8.78
CA VAL A 64 -8.07 -3.95 -8.39
C VAL A 64 -8.14 -5.35 -7.80
N LYS A 65 -7.27 -6.24 -8.28
CA LYS A 65 -6.91 -7.49 -7.60
C LYS A 65 -5.45 -7.42 -7.16
N THR A 66 -5.17 -7.93 -5.96
CA THR A 66 -3.82 -7.98 -5.37
C THR A 66 -3.47 -9.40 -4.97
N ALA A 67 -2.20 -9.76 -5.12
CA ALA A 67 -1.67 -11.06 -4.70
C ALA A 67 -0.25 -10.93 -4.15
N ASN A 68 -0.04 -11.40 -2.91
CA ASN A 68 1.16 -11.18 -2.09
C ASN A 68 1.51 -9.70 -1.85
N ILE A 69 0.53 -8.82 -1.92
CA ILE A 69 0.64 -7.44 -1.46
C ILE A 69 0.14 -7.39 -0.01
N THR A 70 0.82 -6.63 0.86
CA THR A 70 0.61 -6.72 2.32
C THR A 70 0.27 -5.41 3.03
N TRP A 71 0.21 -4.30 2.30
CA TRP A 71 0.02 -2.96 2.89
C TRP A 71 -0.88 -2.11 1.99
N ALA A 72 -0.54 -1.95 0.71
CA ALA A 72 -1.42 -1.34 -0.27
C ALA A 72 -2.61 -2.27 -0.61
N THR A 73 -3.79 -2.00 -0.02
CA THR A 73 -5.02 -2.78 -0.24
C THR A 73 -5.63 -2.50 -1.63
N PRO A 74 -6.51 -3.36 -2.17
CA PRO A 74 -7.18 -3.12 -3.45
C PRO A 74 -7.95 -1.79 -3.49
N ALA A 75 -8.68 -1.47 -2.42
CA ALA A 75 -9.44 -0.22 -2.31
C ALA A 75 -8.53 1.01 -2.19
N MET A 76 -7.42 0.90 -1.44
CA MET A 76 -6.41 1.95 -1.33
C MET A 76 -5.78 2.24 -2.70
N VAL A 77 -5.42 1.20 -3.45
CA VAL A 77 -4.90 1.35 -4.82
C VAL A 77 -5.94 1.97 -5.74
N ALA A 78 -7.20 1.53 -5.70
CA ALA A 78 -8.25 2.07 -6.55
C ALA A 78 -8.48 3.57 -6.31
N THR A 79 -8.55 4.01 -5.05
CA THR A 79 -8.70 5.44 -4.74
C THR A 79 -7.44 6.25 -5.08
N THR A 80 -6.26 5.70 -4.82
CA THR A 80 -4.95 6.29 -5.22
C THR A 80 -4.88 6.53 -6.73
N LEU A 81 -5.29 5.56 -7.53
CA LEU A 81 -5.26 5.65 -9.00
C LEU A 81 -6.27 6.68 -9.52
N SER A 82 -7.40 6.89 -8.84
CA SER A 82 -8.31 8.00 -9.17
C SER A 82 -7.64 9.37 -8.98
N THR A 83 -6.81 9.51 -7.94
CA THR A 83 -6.03 10.74 -7.69
C THR A 83 -4.93 10.93 -8.74
N ALA A 84 -4.36 9.86 -9.28
CA ALA A 84 -3.45 9.92 -10.44
C ALA A 84 -4.15 10.33 -11.76
N GLY A 85 -5.48 10.40 -11.78
CA GLY A 85 -6.29 10.75 -12.96
C GLY A 85 -6.73 9.54 -13.81
N LEU A 86 -6.60 8.31 -13.30
CA LEU A 86 -7.28 7.16 -13.90
C LEU A 86 -8.79 7.22 -13.54
N THR A 87 -9.64 6.69 -14.41
CA THR A 87 -11.09 6.61 -14.19
C THR A 87 -11.63 5.21 -14.41
N ASP A 88 -11.05 4.50 -15.40
CA ASP A 88 -11.56 3.26 -15.95
C ASP A 88 -10.39 2.30 -16.24
N ALA A 89 -10.11 1.37 -15.32
CA ALA A 89 -9.10 0.34 -15.50
C ALA A 89 -9.32 -0.89 -14.62
N ASP A 90 -9.08 -2.08 -15.17
CA ASP A 90 -8.83 -3.29 -14.39
C ASP A 90 -7.31 -3.39 -14.12
N VAL A 91 -6.94 -3.72 -12.88
CA VAL A 91 -5.54 -3.78 -12.42
C VAL A 91 -5.30 -5.04 -11.60
N VAL A 92 -4.29 -5.84 -11.97
CA VAL A 92 -3.81 -6.96 -11.15
C VAL A 92 -2.39 -6.65 -10.67
N ILE A 93 -2.19 -6.54 -9.35
CA ILE A 93 -0.87 -6.41 -8.73
C ILE A 93 -0.46 -7.76 -8.13
N ALA A 94 0.72 -8.26 -8.48
CA ALA A 94 1.20 -9.57 -8.01
C ALA A 94 2.67 -9.55 -7.58
N ALA A 95 3.02 -10.38 -6.61
CA ALA A 95 4.41 -10.67 -6.26
C ALA A 95 4.64 -12.18 -6.04
N ASN A 96 5.87 -12.63 -6.33
CA ASN A 96 6.28 -14.03 -6.10
C ASN A 96 6.37 -14.40 -4.60
N PHE A 97 6.34 -13.40 -3.72
CA PHE A 97 6.40 -13.52 -2.26
C PHE A 97 5.88 -12.21 -1.64
N PRO A 98 5.45 -12.20 -0.36
CA PRO A 98 4.87 -11.01 0.29
C PRO A 98 5.73 -9.74 0.24
N VAL A 99 5.15 -8.62 -0.19
CA VAL A 99 5.77 -7.26 -0.26
C VAL A 99 4.75 -6.15 0.05
N SER A 100 5.23 -4.93 0.34
CA SER A 100 4.40 -3.75 0.61
C SER A 100 3.45 -3.38 -0.55
N GLY A 101 3.95 -3.42 -1.78
CA GLY A 101 3.24 -3.01 -3.00
C GLY A 101 3.52 -1.57 -3.47
N THR A 102 4.27 -0.76 -2.71
CA THR A 102 4.54 0.66 -2.97
C THR A 102 4.96 0.97 -4.42
N GLY A 103 6.05 0.37 -4.90
CA GLY A 103 6.52 0.56 -6.28
C GLY A 103 5.65 -0.02 -7.39
N ALA A 104 4.53 -0.70 -7.09
CA ALA A 104 3.55 -1.06 -8.11
C ALA A 104 2.84 0.16 -8.68
N LEU A 105 2.59 1.20 -7.87
CA LEU A 105 1.90 2.43 -8.30
C LEU A 105 2.59 3.08 -9.51
N THR A 106 3.92 3.24 -9.44
CA THR A 106 4.74 3.76 -10.54
C THR A 106 4.59 2.93 -11.83
N GLY A 107 4.51 1.61 -11.71
CA GLY A 107 4.29 0.71 -12.84
C GLY A 107 2.89 0.77 -13.42
N ILE A 108 1.86 0.93 -12.58
CA ILE A 108 0.48 1.06 -13.05
C ILE A 108 0.30 2.36 -13.83
N MET A 109 0.78 3.48 -13.30
CA MET A 109 0.72 4.78 -13.98
C MET A 109 1.46 4.71 -15.33
N LYS A 110 2.69 4.18 -15.36
CA LYS A 110 3.49 4.01 -16.58
C LYS A 110 2.83 3.09 -17.62
N ALA A 111 2.19 1.99 -17.18
CA ALA A 111 1.46 1.08 -18.07
C ALA A 111 0.17 1.69 -18.61
N PHE A 112 -0.54 2.49 -17.82
CA PHE A 112 -1.72 3.21 -18.27
C PHE A 112 -1.37 4.33 -19.27
N GLU A 113 -0.27 5.06 -19.04
CA GLU A 113 0.25 6.07 -19.99
C GLU A 113 0.60 5.45 -21.35
N ASP A 114 1.25 4.28 -21.36
CA ASP A 114 1.59 3.52 -22.57
C ASP A 114 0.35 2.96 -23.28
N ALA A 115 -0.52 2.25 -22.56
CA ALA A 115 -1.71 1.59 -23.10
C ALA A 115 -2.76 2.58 -23.64
N THR A 116 -2.87 3.77 -23.06
CA THR A 116 -3.79 4.82 -23.54
C THR A 116 -3.15 5.78 -24.53
N GLY A 117 -1.82 5.79 -24.65
CA GLY A 117 -1.06 6.75 -25.47
C GLY A 117 -1.15 8.20 -24.98
N LYS A 118 -1.46 8.42 -23.69
CA LYS A 118 -1.65 9.75 -23.08
C LYS A 118 -0.84 9.84 -21.78
N PRO A 119 -0.03 10.90 -21.58
CA PRO A 119 0.59 11.13 -20.27
C PRO A 119 -0.47 11.50 -19.23
N LEU A 120 -0.27 11.04 -18.00
CA LEU A 120 -0.99 11.53 -16.82
C LEU A 120 -0.34 12.85 -16.35
N GLU A 121 -1.12 13.72 -15.73
CA GLU A 121 -0.62 14.99 -15.18
C GLU A 121 0.39 14.72 -14.05
N GLU A 122 1.49 15.48 -14.04
CA GLU A 122 2.62 15.19 -13.15
C GLU A 122 2.26 15.40 -11.67
N ASP A 123 1.67 16.55 -11.35
CA ASP A 123 1.11 16.87 -10.04
C ASP A 123 0.15 15.78 -9.53
N LYS A 124 -0.67 15.20 -10.40
CA LYS A 124 -1.63 14.14 -10.04
C LYS A 124 -0.93 12.82 -9.70
N LYS A 125 0.18 12.48 -10.38
CA LYS A 125 1.04 11.32 -10.04
C LYS A 125 1.82 11.52 -8.74
N GLU A 126 2.27 12.74 -8.46
CA GLU A 126 2.87 13.10 -7.17
C GLU A 126 1.82 13.01 -6.03
N LEU A 127 0.62 13.56 -6.23
CA LEU A 127 -0.46 13.52 -5.24
C LEU A 127 -1.01 12.12 -4.99
N ALA A 128 -1.08 11.25 -6.00
CA ALA A 128 -1.36 9.83 -5.79
C ALA A 128 -0.29 9.15 -4.92
N SER A 129 0.98 9.53 -5.10
CA SER A 129 2.09 8.98 -4.32
C SER A 129 2.10 9.50 -2.87
N GLU A 130 1.72 10.77 -2.66
CA GLU A 130 1.47 11.34 -1.32
C GLU A 130 0.23 10.73 -0.65
N GLU A 131 -0.85 10.49 -1.41
CA GLU A 131 -2.08 9.85 -0.93
C GLU A 131 -1.84 8.41 -0.50
N LEU A 132 -1.15 7.60 -1.30
CA LEU A 132 -0.85 6.20 -0.97
C LEU A 132 -0.13 6.10 0.38
N ILE A 133 0.85 6.99 0.61
CA ILE A 133 1.59 7.00 1.87
C ILE A 133 0.76 7.56 3.02
N THR A 134 0.06 8.69 2.83
CA THR A 134 -0.78 9.29 3.88
C THR A 134 -1.90 8.34 4.31
N THR A 135 -2.48 7.59 3.38
CA THR A 135 -3.52 6.58 3.66
C THR A 135 -2.95 5.37 4.39
N GLY A 136 -1.80 4.86 3.95
CA GLY A 136 -1.15 3.70 4.55
C GLY A 136 -0.57 3.97 5.95
N ASP A 137 0.11 5.11 6.13
CA ASP A 137 0.60 5.59 7.43
C ASP A 137 -0.57 5.75 8.42
N LEU A 138 -1.69 6.35 7.99
CA LEU A 138 -2.90 6.46 8.79
C LEU A 138 -3.50 5.08 9.10
N GLY A 139 -3.54 4.19 8.11
CA GLY A 139 -4.11 2.86 8.22
C GLY A 139 -3.33 1.90 9.12
N ASP A 140 -2.05 2.17 9.37
CA ASP A 140 -1.24 1.45 10.36
C ASP A 140 -1.65 1.82 11.81
N ASP A 141 -2.24 3.00 12.05
CA ASP A 141 -2.80 3.42 13.34
C ASP A 141 -4.30 3.08 13.51
N ILE A 142 -5.13 3.27 12.49
CA ILE A 142 -6.62 3.19 12.61
C ILE A 142 -7.28 2.00 11.89
N GLY A 143 -6.50 1.21 11.15
CA GLY A 143 -6.96 0.18 10.24
C GLY A 143 -7.08 0.66 8.79
N GLN A 144 -6.50 -0.12 7.87
CA GLN A 144 -6.32 0.24 6.46
C GLN A 144 -7.63 0.55 5.72
N ASP A 145 -8.74 -0.14 6.03
CA ASP A 145 -10.06 0.13 5.45
C ASP A 145 -10.64 1.48 5.92
N LYS A 146 -10.52 1.82 7.21
CA LYS A 146 -10.99 3.13 7.71
C LYS A 146 -10.18 4.27 7.12
N ALA A 147 -8.86 4.12 7.02
CA ALA A 147 -8.01 5.15 6.42
C ALA A 147 -8.36 5.36 4.94
N THR A 148 -8.52 4.26 4.19
CA THR A 148 -8.98 4.30 2.78
C THR A 148 -10.33 4.99 2.66
N GLY A 149 -11.30 4.65 3.51
CA GLY A 149 -12.62 5.27 3.53
C GLY A 149 -12.60 6.77 3.84
N ILE A 150 -11.90 7.17 4.91
CA ILE A 150 -11.78 8.58 5.29
C ILE A 150 -11.14 9.40 4.16
N VAL A 151 -10.04 8.92 3.57
CA VAL A 151 -9.37 9.60 2.45
C VAL A 151 -10.28 9.67 1.23
N ASN A 152 -10.92 8.57 0.85
CA ASN A 152 -11.84 8.51 -0.28
C ASN A 152 -13.04 9.44 -0.14
N ASP A 153 -13.65 9.47 1.05
CA ASP A 153 -14.92 10.17 1.28
C ASP A 153 -14.71 11.67 1.49
N VAL A 154 -13.60 12.09 2.13
CA VAL A 154 -13.19 13.51 2.14
C VAL A 154 -12.90 13.98 0.72
N LYS A 155 -12.09 13.23 -0.04
CA LYS A 155 -11.77 13.51 -1.45
C LYS A 155 -13.06 13.63 -2.29
N THR A 156 -14.02 12.73 -2.06
CA THR A 156 -15.33 12.74 -2.70
C THR A 156 -16.11 14.02 -2.39
N GLU A 157 -16.20 14.45 -1.11
CA GLU A 157 -16.92 15.68 -0.76
C GLU A 157 -16.21 16.97 -1.23
N ILE A 158 -14.87 17.06 -1.19
CA ILE A 158 -14.17 18.27 -1.66
C ILE A 158 -14.21 18.41 -3.18
N ILE A 159 -14.03 17.32 -3.94
CA ILE A 159 -14.07 17.35 -5.42
C ILE A 159 -15.50 17.62 -5.89
N LYS A 160 -16.52 16.96 -5.31
CA LYS A 160 -17.94 17.22 -5.56
C LYS A 160 -18.30 18.70 -5.45
N ASN A 161 -18.00 19.28 -4.29
CA ASN A 161 -18.47 20.61 -3.91
C ASN A 161 -17.54 21.71 -4.44
N ASN A 162 -16.43 21.33 -5.10
CA ASN A 162 -15.35 22.21 -5.53
C ASN A 162 -14.75 23.03 -4.37
N THR A 163 -14.65 22.41 -3.18
CA THR A 163 -14.21 23.06 -1.93
C THR A 163 -12.71 23.35 -1.99
N LYS A 164 -12.34 24.61 -2.25
CA LYS A 164 -10.94 25.09 -2.23
C LYS A 164 -10.53 25.79 -0.92
N ASP A 165 -11.47 25.96 0.01
CA ASP A 165 -11.27 26.72 1.25
C ASP A 165 -10.79 25.81 2.39
N THR A 166 -9.67 26.16 3.02
CA THR A 166 -8.98 25.34 4.01
C THR A 166 -9.83 25.07 5.26
N VAL A 167 -10.66 26.03 5.69
CA VAL A 167 -11.55 25.86 6.84
C VAL A 167 -12.65 24.83 6.50
N GLN A 168 -13.30 24.94 5.34
CA GLN A 168 -14.29 23.95 4.90
C GLN A 168 -13.70 22.57 4.59
N ILE A 169 -12.42 22.48 4.18
CA ILE A 169 -11.70 21.21 4.04
C ILE A 169 -11.49 20.57 5.43
N ALA A 170 -11.00 21.33 6.41
CA ALA A 170 -10.85 20.87 7.79
C ALA A 170 -12.20 20.45 8.42
N GLU A 171 -13.27 21.23 8.19
CA GLU A 171 -14.63 20.85 8.62
C GLU A 171 -15.09 19.56 7.95
N THR A 172 -14.83 19.37 6.66
CA THR A 172 -15.14 18.12 5.93
C THR A 172 -14.38 16.94 6.52
N ILE A 173 -13.06 17.06 6.74
CA ILE A 173 -12.24 16.01 7.36
C ILE A 173 -12.79 15.64 8.74
N ASN A 174 -13.04 16.62 9.61
CA ASN A 174 -13.60 16.38 10.93
C ASN A 174 -14.97 15.68 10.85
N ASN A 175 -15.84 16.07 9.93
CA ASN A 175 -17.14 15.42 9.74
C ASN A 175 -16.97 13.95 9.29
N VAL A 176 -16.11 13.66 8.31
CA VAL A 176 -15.88 12.28 7.83
C VAL A 176 -15.25 11.40 8.92
N VAL A 177 -14.17 11.87 9.54
CA VAL A 177 -13.44 11.18 10.63
C VAL A 177 -14.38 10.76 11.77
N ASN A 178 -15.27 11.65 12.20
CA ASN A 178 -16.26 11.35 13.25
C ASN A 178 -17.26 10.27 12.82
N ASN A 179 -17.67 10.21 11.54
CA ASN A 179 -18.60 9.19 11.06
C ASN A 179 -17.98 7.78 11.00
N TYR A 180 -16.67 7.68 10.77
CA TYR A 180 -15.88 6.46 10.90
C TYR A 180 -15.55 6.07 12.36
N ASN A 181 -16.05 6.83 13.35
CA ASN A 181 -15.76 6.67 14.79
C ASN A 181 -14.26 6.77 15.13
N VAL A 182 -13.50 7.57 14.36
CA VAL A 182 -12.05 7.75 14.51
C VAL A 182 -11.75 9.06 15.24
N THR A 183 -10.58 9.16 15.87
CA THR A 183 -9.99 10.42 16.33
C THR A 183 -8.56 10.49 15.81
N LEU A 184 -8.26 11.50 15.00
CA LEU A 184 -6.90 11.75 14.50
C LEU A 184 -6.08 12.52 15.55
N SER A 185 -4.79 12.28 15.56
CA SER A 185 -3.79 13.18 16.17
C SER A 185 -3.62 14.45 15.34
N ASP A 186 -3.10 15.51 15.96
CA ASP A 186 -2.81 16.79 15.29
C ASP A 186 -1.91 16.62 14.04
N GLU A 187 -0.96 15.66 14.05
CA GLU A 187 -0.09 15.38 12.91
C GLU A 187 -0.84 14.67 11.77
N GLN A 188 -1.64 13.65 12.07
CA GLN A 188 -2.47 12.96 11.07
C GLN A 188 -3.50 13.92 10.45
N MET A 189 -4.11 14.79 11.26
CA MET A 189 -5.02 15.83 10.80
C MET A 189 -4.31 16.80 9.85
N ALA A 190 -3.14 17.35 10.25
CA ALA A 190 -2.39 18.29 9.42
C ALA A 190 -1.87 17.67 8.11
N LYS A 191 -1.47 16.38 8.13
CA LYS A 191 -1.11 15.62 6.91
C LYS A 191 -2.31 15.49 5.97
N LEU A 192 -3.47 15.09 6.49
CA LEU A 192 -4.69 14.92 5.70
C LEU A 192 -5.24 16.25 5.18
N GLU A 193 -5.20 17.32 5.98
CA GLU A 193 -5.52 18.70 5.55
C GLU A 193 -4.59 19.16 4.41
N SER A 194 -3.27 18.97 4.55
CA SER A 194 -2.29 19.29 3.49
C SER A 194 -2.57 18.54 2.19
N LEU A 195 -2.76 17.22 2.26
CA LEU A 195 -3.06 16.38 1.10
C LEU A 195 -4.36 16.84 0.42
N MET A 196 -5.42 17.05 1.21
CA MET A 196 -6.73 17.43 0.69
C MET A 196 -6.77 18.87 0.16
N GLU A 197 -6.00 19.79 0.73
CA GLU A 197 -5.80 21.13 0.16
C GLU A 197 -5.11 21.05 -1.21
N LYS A 198 -4.07 20.22 -1.36
CA LYS A 198 -3.39 20.02 -2.64
C LYS A 198 -4.29 19.35 -3.68
N ILE A 199 -4.97 18.25 -3.32
CA ILE A 199 -5.96 17.57 -4.17
C ILE A 199 -7.06 18.55 -4.59
N SER A 200 -7.54 19.39 -3.67
CA SER A 200 -8.58 20.38 -3.98
C SER A 200 -8.15 21.37 -5.06
N LYS A 201 -6.86 21.72 -5.17
CA LYS A 201 -6.37 22.72 -6.13
C LYS A 201 -6.34 22.22 -7.58
N GLN A 202 -6.34 20.90 -7.79
CA GLN A 202 -6.31 20.29 -9.10
C GLN A 202 -7.68 20.36 -9.82
N ASP A 203 -7.66 20.21 -11.14
CA ASP A 203 -8.87 20.13 -11.97
C ASP A 203 -9.28 18.65 -12.13
N TYR A 204 -10.14 18.17 -11.22
CA TYR A 204 -10.66 16.81 -11.20
C TYR A 204 -12.11 16.77 -11.67
N ASN A 205 -12.41 16.04 -12.74
CA ASN A 205 -13.80 15.86 -13.17
C ASN A 205 -14.50 14.81 -12.31
N TYR A 206 -15.27 15.27 -11.31
CA TYR A 206 -16.11 14.39 -10.49
C TYR A 206 -16.97 13.43 -11.35
N SER A 207 -17.53 13.90 -12.47
CA SER A 207 -18.44 13.06 -13.27
C SER A 207 -17.78 11.85 -13.92
N GLU A 208 -16.45 11.84 -14.02
CA GLU A 208 -15.65 10.73 -14.54
C GLU A 208 -15.10 9.87 -13.40
N MET A 209 -14.61 10.49 -12.31
CA MET A 209 -14.06 9.77 -11.15
C MET A 209 -15.09 9.04 -10.30
N LYS A 210 -16.35 9.51 -10.29
CA LYS A 210 -17.41 9.05 -9.37
C LYS A 210 -17.55 7.52 -9.26
N ASN A 211 -17.44 6.78 -10.37
CA ASN A 211 -17.63 5.33 -10.35
C ASN A 211 -16.49 4.62 -9.58
N ALA A 212 -15.26 5.15 -9.65
CA ALA A 212 -14.13 4.65 -8.86
C ALA A 212 -14.28 5.02 -7.38
N LEU A 213 -14.71 6.25 -7.08
CA LEU A 213 -14.95 6.73 -5.70
C LEU A 213 -16.11 5.97 -5.01
N GLU A 214 -17.19 5.66 -5.75
CA GLU A 214 -18.31 4.83 -5.31
C GLU A 214 -17.85 3.40 -5.03
N SER A 215 -17.10 2.79 -5.96
CA SER A 215 -16.59 1.42 -5.81
C SER A 215 -15.69 1.28 -4.57
N VAL A 216 -14.85 2.28 -4.28
CA VAL A 216 -14.03 2.29 -3.06
C VAL A 216 -14.90 2.39 -1.80
N SER A 217 -15.89 3.29 -1.79
CA SER A 217 -16.77 3.51 -0.63
C SER A 217 -17.60 2.25 -0.32
N ASP A 218 -18.15 1.58 -1.34
CA ASP A 218 -18.87 0.30 -1.15
C ASP A 218 -17.95 -0.83 -0.68
N VAL A 219 -16.73 -0.99 -1.25
CA VAL A 219 -15.77 -2.03 -0.78
C VAL A 219 -15.31 -1.78 0.65
N VAL A 220 -15.06 -0.53 1.05
CA VAL A 220 -14.73 -0.19 2.44
C VAL A 220 -15.91 -0.48 3.36
N ASN A 221 -17.13 -0.09 2.98
CA ASN A 221 -18.33 -0.37 3.75
C ASN A 221 -18.58 -1.89 3.92
N GLU A 222 -18.34 -2.69 2.88
CA GLU A 222 -18.42 -4.16 2.96
C GLU A 222 -17.34 -4.75 3.87
N ASN A 223 -16.06 -4.36 3.72
CA ASN A 223 -14.97 -4.81 4.57
C ASN A 223 -15.24 -4.47 6.05
N LEU A 224 -15.64 -3.24 6.36
CA LEU A 224 -15.95 -2.79 7.73
C LEU A 224 -17.21 -3.48 8.30
N SER A 225 -18.24 -3.69 7.48
CA SER A 225 -19.44 -4.44 7.87
C SER A 225 -19.12 -5.91 8.21
N ALA A 226 -18.24 -6.55 7.42
CA ALA A 226 -17.85 -7.95 7.62
C ALA A 226 -17.12 -8.19 8.95
N ILE A 227 -16.45 -7.17 9.50
CA ILE A 227 -15.74 -7.22 10.79
C ILE A 227 -16.57 -6.69 11.97
N GLY A 228 -17.81 -6.26 11.71
CA GLY A 228 -18.74 -5.75 12.72
C GLY A 228 -18.53 -4.28 13.10
N GLU A 229 -17.71 -3.52 12.37
CA GLU A 229 -17.48 -2.11 12.65
C GLU A 229 -18.61 -1.24 12.09
N ASN A 230 -19.42 -0.72 13.00
CA ASN A 230 -20.60 0.09 12.69
C ASN A 230 -20.20 1.57 12.49
N VAL A 231 -19.66 1.88 11.30
CA VAL A 231 -19.62 3.25 10.76
C VAL A 231 -21.04 3.82 10.73
N ASN A 232 -21.19 5.16 10.83
CA ASN A 232 -22.50 5.79 10.77
C ASN A 232 -23.21 5.48 9.43
N THR A 233 -24.20 4.58 9.46
CA THR A 233 -24.92 4.16 8.25
C THR A 233 -25.59 5.33 7.55
N GLY A 234 -26.10 6.33 8.29
CA GLY A 234 -26.69 7.54 7.72
C GLY A 234 -25.70 8.44 6.97
N PHE A 235 -24.40 8.29 7.22
CA PHE A 235 -23.34 8.94 6.45
C PHE A 235 -23.00 8.16 5.18
N PHE A 236 -22.90 6.82 5.24
CA PHE A 236 -22.81 6.01 4.03
C PHE A 236 -24.06 6.15 3.14
N ASP A 237 -25.26 6.24 3.71
CA ASP A 237 -26.50 6.56 2.99
C ASP A 237 -26.42 7.95 2.34
N LYS A 238 -25.90 8.99 3.02
CA LYS A 238 -25.66 10.33 2.44
C LYS A 238 -24.72 10.26 1.23
N ILE A 239 -23.67 9.43 1.30
CA ILE A 239 -22.72 9.21 0.20
C ILE A 239 -23.36 8.40 -0.92
N LYS A 240 -24.12 7.35 -0.62
CA LYS A 240 -24.85 6.56 -1.61
C LYS A 240 -25.92 7.38 -2.33
N SER A 241 -26.61 8.27 -1.63
CA SER A 241 -27.52 9.28 -2.22
C SER A 241 -26.81 10.40 -3.00
N PHE A 242 -25.48 10.48 -2.98
CA PHE A 242 -24.71 11.29 -3.93
C PHE A 242 -24.41 10.53 -5.23
N PHE A 243 -24.32 9.19 -5.18
CA PHE A 243 -24.14 8.32 -6.33
C PHE A 243 -25.48 7.81 -6.95
N GLU A 244 -26.62 8.11 -6.32
CA GLU A 244 -27.97 7.79 -6.82
C GLU A 244 -28.16 8.20 -8.29
N GLY A 245 -28.47 7.21 -9.14
CA GLY A 245 -28.56 7.35 -10.59
C GLY A 245 -27.46 6.60 -11.37
N ILE A 246 -26.44 6.06 -10.70
CA ILE A 246 -25.34 5.26 -11.30
C ILE A 246 -25.56 3.75 -11.10
N VAL A 247 -26.17 3.39 -9.97
CA VAL A 247 -26.40 2.05 -9.40
C VAL A 247 -26.84 0.94 -10.38
N ASP A 248 -27.58 1.25 -11.44
CA ASP A 248 -28.04 0.23 -12.40
C ASP A 248 -26.94 -0.30 -13.32
N TRP A 249 -25.80 0.39 -13.46
CA TRP A 249 -24.60 -0.17 -14.08
C TRP A 249 -23.82 -1.07 -13.11
N PHE A 250 -23.65 -0.65 -11.85
CA PHE A 250 -22.88 -1.39 -10.82
C PHE A 250 -23.44 -2.79 -10.56
N LYS A 251 -24.78 -2.93 -10.57
CA LYS A 251 -25.49 -4.23 -10.54
C LYS A 251 -25.12 -5.17 -11.70
N GLY A 252 -24.64 -4.66 -12.83
CA GLY A 252 -24.15 -5.46 -13.95
C GLY A 252 -22.74 -6.02 -13.75
N LEU A 253 -21.97 -5.46 -12.81
CA LEU A 253 -20.63 -5.90 -12.44
C LEU A 253 -20.70 -6.84 -11.23
N PHE A 254 -21.23 -6.35 -10.10
CA PHE A 254 -21.28 -7.09 -8.82
C PHE A 254 -22.56 -7.93 -8.62
N GLY A 255 -23.66 -7.61 -9.32
CA GLY A 255 -24.93 -8.36 -9.26
C GLY A 255 -24.90 -9.61 -10.16
N GLY A 256 -23.98 -10.53 -9.87
CA GLY A 256 -23.49 -11.55 -10.80
C GLY A 256 -24.54 -12.37 -11.57
N ASN A 257 -24.62 -12.14 -12.88
CA ASN A 257 -24.96 -13.16 -13.88
C ASN A 257 -24.43 -12.82 -15.30
N ASN A 258 -23.29 -12.15 -15.41
CA ASN A 258 -22.60 -11.94 -16.68
C ASN A 258 -21.39 -12.89 -16.77
N ASN A 259 -21.40 -13.79 -17.75
CA ASN A 259 -20.36 -14.81 -17.93
C ASN A 259 -19.18 -14.25 -18.76
N ASP A 260 -18.83 -13.00 -18.53
CA ASP A 260 -17.83 -12.25 -19.28
C ASP A 260 -16.43 -12.54 -18.70
N ASN A 261 -15.92 -13.73 -19.03
CA ASN A 261 -14.58 -14.23 -18.69
C ASN A 261 -13.42 -13.40 -19.33
N SER A 262 -13.67 -12.14 -19.70
CA SER A 262 -12.74 -11.26 -20.43
C SER A 262 -11.91 -10.34 -19.54
N SER A 263 -12.36 -10.01 -18.33
CA SER A 263 -11.59 -9.17 -17.40
C SER A 263 -10.27 -9.86 -17.01
N ILE A 264 -9.18 -9.09 -16.96
CA ILE A 264 -7.86 -9.60 -16.53
C ILE A 264 -7.86 -10.10 -15.09
N LEU A 265 -8.79 -9.62 -14.24
CA LEU A 265 -8.93 -10.04 -12.84
C LEU A 265 -9.28 -11.53 -12.75
N ASN A 266 -10.24 -11.96 -13.57
CA ASN A 266 -10.78 -13.33 -13.61
C ASN A 266 -9.84 -14.35 -14.28
N ASN A 267 -8.88 -13.88 -15.09
CA ASN A 267 -7.92 -14.75 -15.80
C ASN A 267 -6.66 -15.07 -15.00
N THR A 268 -6.61 -14.68 -13.71
CA THR A 268 -5.47 -14.90 -12.82
C THR A 268 -5.38 -16.32 -12.25
N ASN A 269 -4.17 -16.83 -12.05
CA ASN A 269 -3.94 -18.18 -11.52
C ASN A 269 -3.36 -18.17 -10.10
N ASP A 270 -4.22 -17.89 -9.13
CA ASP A 270 -3.95 -17.83 -7.68
C ASP A 270 -3.21 -19.06 -7.13
N SER A 271 -3.48 -20.26 -7.68
CA SER A 271 -2.84 -21.50 -7.24
C SER A 271 -1.31 -21.53 -7.41
N LEU A 272 -0.76 -20.73 -8.34
CA LEU A 272 0.69 -20.66 -8.61
C LEU A 272 1.49 -20.01 -7.48
N LEU A 273 0.85 -19.24 -6.61
CA LEU A 273 1.50 -18.51 -5.51
C LEU A 273 1.51 -19.32 -4.19
N GLY A 274 0.88 -20.50 -4.19
CA GLY A 274 0.83 -21.44 -3.06
C GLY A 274 -0.24 -21.13 -2.02
N GLU A 275 -0.51 -22.10 -1.13
CA GLU A 275 -1.63 -22.06 -0.15
C GLU A 275 -1.61 -20.86 0.82
N ASN A 276 -0.46 -20.20 0.98
CA ASN A 276 -0.27 -19.05 1.88
C ASN A 276 -0.25 -17.71 1.13
N ALA A 277 -0.64 -17.68 -0.14
CA ALA A 277 -0.72 -16.46 -0.93
C ALA A 277 -1.79 -15.51 -0.35
N LYS A 278 -1.40 -14.26 -0.11
CA LYS A 278 -2.34 -13.21 0.35
C LYS A 278 -3.03 -12.61 -0.86
N ILE A 279 -4.26 -13.01 -1.13
CA ILE A 279 -5.05 -12.53 -2.28
C ILE A 279 -6.25 -11.73 -1.76
N ASP A 280 -6.45 -10.54 -2.31
CA ASP A 280 -7.60 -9.68 -2.04
C ASP A 280 -7.96 -8.85 -3.27
N ALA A 281 -9.22 -8.44 -3.41
CA ALA A 281 -9.72 -7.68 -4.56
C ALA A 281 -10.81 -6.67 -4.16
N THR A 282 -11.06 -5.69 -5.04
CA THR A 282 -12.26 -4.83 -4.98
C THR A 282 -13.52 -5.64 -5.27
N ASP A 283 -13.49 -6.50 -6.29
CA ASP A 283 -14.49 -7.55 -6.47
C ASP A 283 -13.97 -8.89 -5.92
N LYS A 284 -14.49 -9.28 -4.76
CA LYS A 284 -14.16 -10.54 -4.07
C LYS A 284 -14.53 -11.78 -4.90
N SER A 285 -15.41 -11.66 -5.90
CA SER A 285 -15.79 -12.76 -6.79
C SER A 285 -14.66 -13.17 -7.75
N THR A 286 -13.71 -12.26 -8.02
CA THR A 286 -12.54 -12.49 -8.89
C THR A 286 -11.43 -13.34 -8.25
N ILE A 287 -11.63 -13.80 -7.01
CA ILE A 287 -10.64 -14.59 -6.25
C ILE A 287 -10.78 -16.08 -6.65
N ASN A 288 -9.80 -16.57 -7.42
CA ASN A 288 -9.83 -17.87 -8.10
C ASN A 288 -9.35 -18.99 -7.18
N LEU A 289 -10.19 -19.33 -6.21
CA LEU A 289 -9.90 -20.37 -5.21
C LEU A 289 -9.69 -21.77 -5.82
N PRO A 290 -8.85 -22.62 -5.19
CA PRO A 290 -8.74 -24.03 -5.58
C PRO A 290 -10.10 -24.75 -5.44
N SER A 291 -10.28 -25.81 -6.22
CA SER A 291 -11.57 -26.50 -6.40
C SER A 291 -12.21 -27.00 -5.09
N SER A 292 -13.53 -27.18 -5.13
CA SER A 292 -14.46 -27.16 -3.99
C SER A 292 -14.28 -28.20 -2.86
N GLU A 293 -13.23 -29.02 -2.87
CA GLU A 293 -12.95 -30.05 -1.86
C GLU A 293 -12.07 -29.54 -0.69
N GLN A 294 -11.56 -28.30 -0.74
CA GLN A 294 -10.72 -27.71 0.32
C GLN A 294 -11.35 -26.49 1.04
N VAL A 295 -12.59 -26.13 0.66
CA VAL A 295 -13.20 -24.81 0.91
C VAL A 295 -13.36 -24.45 2.38
N GLU A 296 -13.86 -25.37 3.21
CA GLU A 296 -14.16 -25.09 4.63
C GLU A 296 -12.91 -24.67 5.41
N GLY A 297 -11.76 -25.29 5.13
CA GLY A 297 -10.48 -24.96 5.77
C GLY A 297 -9.89 -23.64 5.28
N PHE A 298 -10.16 -23.23 4.03
CA PHE A 298 -9.59 -22.01 3.46
C PHE A 298 -10.28 -20.75 3.99
N PHE A 299 -11.61 -20.68 3.95
CA PHE A 299 -12.36 -19.55 4.53
C PHE A 299 -12.15 -19.45 6.05
N ALA A 300 -12.08 -20.59 6.75
CA ALA A 300 -11.73 -20.60 8.16
C ALA A 300 -10.33 -20.00 8.42
N LYS A 301 -9.32 -20.34 7.60
CA LYS A 301 -7.97 -19.74 7.68
C LYS A 301 -7.97 -18.24 7.41
N ILE A 302 -8.71 -17.74 6.41
CA ILE A 302 -8.81 -16.29 6.14
C ILE A 302 -9.42 -15.57 7.36
N CYS A 303 -10.54 -16.04 7.90
CA CYS A 303 -11.17 -15.43 9.08
C CYS A 303 -10.28 -15.53 10.33
N HIS A 304 -9.50 -16.62 10.50
CA HIS A 304 -8.55 -16.75 11.60
C HIS A 304 -7.32 -15.84 11.44
N TRP A 305 -6.87 -15.60 10.20
CA TRP A 305 -5.82 -14.63 9.91
C TRP A 305 -6.32 -13.20 10.14
N PHE A 306 -7.53 -12.86 9.70
CA PHE A 306 -8.11 -11.53 9.87
C PHE A 306 -8.29 -11.21 11.36
N THR A 307 -8.93 -12.09 12.13
CA THR A 307 -9.04 -11.94 13.59
C THR A 307 -7.68 -11.97 14.29
N GLY A 308 -6.72 -12.77 13.80
CA GLY A 308 -5.34 -12.82 14.30
C GLY A 308 -4.49 -11.58 14.00
N LEU A 309 -4.85 -10.77 12.99
CA LEU A 309 -4.16 -9.52 12.66
C LEU A 309 -4.56 -8.39 13.63
N PHE A 310 -5.84 -8.31 13.98
CA PHE A 310 -6.39 -7.24 14.82
C PHE A 310 -6.43 -7.56 16.33
N ASN A 311 -6.27 -8.82 16.75
CA ASN A 311 -6.22 -9.19 18.18
C ASN A 311 -4.84 -8.99 18.85
N ASN A 312 -3.84 -8.40 18.19
CA ASN A 312 -2.51 -8.18 18.77
C ASN A 312 -2.35 -6.78 19.37
N ASP A 313 -3.07 -6.51 20.46
CA ASP A 313 -2.68 -5.45 21.41
C ASP A 313 -2.64 -5.99 22.85
N SER A 314 -1.81 -5.36 23.70
CA SER A 314 -1.15 -6.02 24.81
C SER A 314 -1.79 -5.81 26.18
N ASN A 315 -2.14 -6.93 26.80
CA ASN A 315 -2.26 -7.13 28.25
C ASN A 315 -3.23 -6.23 29.05
N ASN A 316 -4.21 -6.89 29.66
CA ASN A 316 -4.42 -6.67 31.09
C ASN A 316 -4.67 -8.01 31.81
N GLN A 317 -3.69 -8.48 32.58
CA GLN A 317 -3.81 -9.71 33.37
C GLN A 317 -4.70 -9.47 34.59
N ASN A 318 -5.91 -10.05 34.58
CA ASN A 318 -6.64 -10.36 35.81
C ASN A 318 -6.88 -11.88 35.88
N LYS A 319 -5.98 -12.56 36.58
CA LYS A 319 -6.01 -14.02 36.80
C LYS A 319 -7.15 -14.38 37.76
N ALA A 320 -8.33 -14.66 37.22
CA ALA A 320 -9.37 -15.36 37.97
C ALA A 320 -8.96 -16.83 38.13
N GLU A 321 -8.79 -17.29 39.37
CA GLU A 321 -8.42 -18.68 39.66
C GLU A 321 -9.66 -19.59 39.61
N GLN A 322 -9.67 -20.58 38.72
CA GLN A 322 -10.54 -21.75 38.84
C GLN A 322 -9.68 -22.99 39.04
N THR A 323 -9.70 -23.49 40.27
CA THR A 323 -9.03 -24.72 40.68
C THR A 323 -10.01 -25.87 40.49
N GLU A 324 -9.88 -26.64 39.41
CA GLU A 324 -10.53 -27.95 39.30
C GLU A 324 -9.52 -29.08 39.52
N VAL A 325 -9.97 -30.11 40.24
CA VAL A 325 -9.10 -31.16 40.80
C VAL A 325 -9.27 -32.45 40.02
N ALA A 326 -8.22 -32.86 39.31
CA ALA A 326 -8.14 -34.21 38.75
C ALA A 326 -7.84 -35.23 39.86
N PRO A 327 -8.57 -36.35 39.96
CA PRO A 327 -8.27 -37.42 40.93
C PRO A 327 -7.03 -38.22 40.52
N ASN A 328 -6.36 -38.78 41.52
CA ASN A 328 -5.08 -39.48 41.41
C ASN A 328 -5.26 -40.98 41.08
N GLU A 329 -4.41 -41.55 40.22
CA GLU A 329 -4.13 -42.99 40.18
C GLU A 329 -2.61 -43.21 40.30
N GLU A 330 -2.19 -43.86 41.39
CA GLU A 330 -0.79 -44.15 41.69
C GLU A 330 -0.32 -45.46 41.06
N THR A 331 0.93 -45.51 40.60
CA THR A 331 1.75 -46.74 40.71
C THR A 331 3.21 -46.39 41.05
N ASN A 332 3.70 -46.98 42.14
CA ASN A 332 5.09 -46.88 42.64
C ASN A 332 6.01 -47.83 41.81
N ASN A 333 7.35 -47.79 41.78
CA ASN A 333 8.44 -47.31 42.64
C ASN A 333 9.70 -47.02 41.77
N SER A 334 10.83 -46.43 42.20
CA SER A 334 11.16 -45.42 43.25
C SER A 334 12.69 -45.15 43.22
N ILE A 335 13.10 -43.94 43.64
CA ILE A 335 14.32 -43.56 44.41
C ILE A 335 15.65 -44.31 44.11
N ASP A 336 16.67 -43.59 43.60
CA ASP A 336 17.81 -43.09 44.41
C ASP A 336 18.76 -42.17 43.60
N GLU A 337 19.20 -41.05 44.17
CA GLU A 337 20.36 -40.25 43.70
C GLU A 337 21.08 -39.61 44.90
N ASN A 338 22.40 -39.80 45.02
CA ASN A 338 23.22 -39.21 46.09
C ASN A 338 24.66 -38.90 45.63
N ASN A 339 24.86 -37.65 45.18
CA ASN A 339 25.98 -36.71 45.39
C ASN A 339 27.43 -37.19 45.71
N THR A 340 28.42 -36.46 45.13
CA THR A 340 29.86 -36.36 45.50
C THR A 340 30.75 -37.61 45.30
N THR A 341 32.07 -37.54 45.07
CA THR A 341 33.09 -36.47 45.25
C THR A 341 34.27 -36.64 44.24
N GLU A 342 35.15 -35.62 44.15
CA GLU A 342 36.64 -35.56 43.87
C GLU A 342 37.42 -36.80 43.35
N GLU A 343 38.62 -36.70 42.72
CA GLU A 343 39.61 -35.61 42.58
C GLU A 343 39.59 -34.97 41.15
N THR A 344 40.62 -34.43 40.44
CA THR A 344 42.11 -34.33 40.56
C THR A 344 42.64 -33.10 39.78
N ILE A 345 43.98 -32.91 39.67
CA ILE A 345 44.68 -31.76 39.05
C ILE A 345 45.75 -32.24 38.04
N ASP A 346 46.03 -31.48 36.97
CA ASP A 346 47.42 -31.25 36.50
C ASP A 346 47.52 -30.03 35.56
N GLU A 347 48.62 -29.27 35.67
CA GLU A 347 48.93 -28.06 34.88
C GLU A 347 50.06 -28.32 33.87
N ASN A 348 50.13 -27.53 32.78
CA ASN A 348 51.43 -27.16 32.21
C ASN A 348 51.37 -25.83 31.40
N SER A 349 52.51 -25.15 31.28
CA SER A 349 52.63 -23.76 30.81
C SER A 349 53.76 -23.52 29.80
N SER A 350 53.57 -22.56 28.89
CA SER A 350 54.65 -21.81 28.18
C SER A 350 54.03 -20.64 27.39
N THR A 351 54.20 -19.37 27.81
CA THR A 351 55.27 -18.43 27.40
C THR A 351 55.31 -18.20 25.87
N GLU A 352 54.80 -17.08 25.33
CA GLU A 352 55.33 -15.69 25.33
C GLU A 352 56.14 -15.36 24.06
N GLU A 353 55.74 -14.32 23.32
CA GLU A 353 56.51 -13.09 23.01
C GLU A 353 55.90 -12.30 21.83
N THR A 354 56.23 -11.01 21.75
CA THR A 354 55.98 -10.12 20.60
C THR A 354 57.28 -9.39 20.24
N PRO A 355 57.41 -8.86 19.02
CA PRO A 355 58.06 -7.54 18.90
C PRO A 355 57.42 -6.59 17.87
N GLN A 356 58.02 -5.40 17.78
CA GLN A 356 57.48 -4.13 17.29
C GLN A 356 57.94 -3.72 15.85
N ASP A 357 57.19 -2.78 15.28
CA ASP A 357 57.63 -1.55 14.57
C ASP A 357 58.18 -1.49 13.11
N ASN A 358 57.49 -0.62 12.35
CA ASN A 358 57.97 0.53 11.55
C ASN A 358 58.49 0.44 10.09
N ALA A 359 58.01 1.45 9.32
CA ALA A 359 58.68 2.22 8.25
C ALA A 359 59.00 1.57 6.88
N ASP A 360 59.14 2.30 5.75
CA ASP A 360 58.58 3.61 5.30
C ASP A 360 58.84 3.81 3.77
N ALA A 361 58.14 4.77 3.14
CA ALA A 361 58.46 5.58 1.94
C ALA A 361 59.10 5.00 0.66
N THR A 362 58.42 5.22 -0.48
CA THR A 362 58.93 5.93 -1.70
C THR A 362 57.75 6.10 -2.69
N VAL A 363 57.30 7.26 -3.19
CA VAL A 363 57.79 8.65 -3.41
C VAL A 363 58.50 8.91 -4.76
N SER A 364 57.74 9.47 -5.72
CA SER A 364 58.10 10.49 -6.74
C SER A 364 56.86 10.73 -7.64
N ASN A 365 56.21 11.90 -7.72
CA ASN A 365 56.59 13.13 -8.48
C ASN A 365 56.44 12.93 -10.01
N GLU A 366 56.05 13.86 -10.90
CA GLU A 366 55.83 15.34 -10.97
C GLU A 366 54.96 15.62 -12.24
N ASP A 367 54.17 16.69 -12.46
CA ASP A 367 53.66 17.77 -11.58
C ASP A 367 52.45 18.56 -12.22
N ASP A 368 51.77 19.39 -11.41
CA ASP A 368 51.12 20.71 -11.62
C ASP A 368 50.38 21.15 -12.92
N SER A 369 49.18 21.75 -12.74
CA SER A 369 48.84 23.09 -13.30
C SER A 369 47.64 23.75 -12.58
N SER A 370 47.88 24.76 -11.76
CA SER A 370 46.83 25.59 -11.11
C SER A 370 46.05 26.52 -12.06
N LEU A 371 44.82 26.92 -11.67
CA LEU A 371 44.14 28.12 -12.20
C LEU A 371 43.08 28.69 -11.23
N ASP A 372 43.54 29.55 -10.31
CA ASP A 372 42.72 30.57 -9.64
C ASP A 372 42.47 31.76 -10.60
N VAL A 373 41.44 32.60 -10.33
CA VAL A 373 41.55 34.09 -10.21
C VAL A 373 40.20 34.81 -10.22
N GLN A 374 39.92 35.48 -9.10
CA GLN A 374 39.20 36.76 -8.88
C GLN A 374 37.74 36.97 -9.31
N THR A 375 36.95 37.37 -8.31
CA THR A 375 35.85 38.34 -8.42
C THR A 375 36.37 39.78 -8.53
N GLN A 376 35.67 40.65 -9.25
CA GLN A 376 35.61 42.10 -8.93
C GLN A 376 34.33 42.77 -9.47
N ASP A 377 34.14 44.04 -9.09
CA ASP A 377 32.86 44.77 -9.02
C ASP A 377 32.79 45.97 -10.00
N GLN A 378 31.59 46.57 -10.08
CA GLN A 378 31.20 47.91 -10.56
C GLN A 378 30.46 48.03 -11.91
N GLY A 379 29.28 48.67 -11.84
CA GLY A 379 28.49 49.17 -12.97
C GLY A 379 27.16 49.76 -12.49
N SER A 380 26.93 51.06 -12.68
CA SER A 380 25.72 51.79 -12.25
C SER A 380 25.04 52.50 -13.45
N PHE A 381 23.90 53.16 -13.19
CA PHE A 381 23.02 53.86 -14.14
C PHE A 381 22.15 52.93 -15.03
N ASP A 382 20.90 53.26 -15.38
CA ASP A 382 20.09 54.45 -15.03
C ASP A 382 18.58 54.12 -14.93
N ALA A 383 17.77 55.07 -14.45
CA ALA A 383 16.32 54.94 -14.36
C ALA A 383 15.58 55.86 -15.35
N GLN A 384 14.44 55.43 -15.89
CA GLN A 384 13.48 56.35 -16.53
C GLN A 384 12.02 55.86 -16.54
N GLU A 385 11.09 56.80 -16.34
CA GLU A 385 9.64 56.62 -16.41
C GLU A 385 9.08 56.96 -17.80
N GLN A 386 8.01 56.25 -18.21
CA GLN A 386 6.81 56.77 -18.91
C GLN A 386 5.83 55.59 -19.10
N GLN A 387 4.64 55.59 -18.49
CA GLN A 387 3.43 56.38 -18.77
C GLN A 387 2.74 56.10 -20.13
N SER A 388 1.49 55.63 -20.01
CA SER A 388 0.33 55.94 -20.87
C SER A 388 0.34 55.54 -22.35
N ASN A 389 -0.40 54.47 -22.67
CA ASN A 389 -1.71 54.58 -23.33
C ASN A 389 -2.58 53.35 -23.00
#